data_AF-A0A0W0ZJ49-F1
#
_entry.id   AF-A0A0W0ZJ49-F1
#
_cell.length_a   1.000
_cell.length_b   1.000
_cell.length_c   1.000
_cell.angle_alpha   90.00
_cell.angle_beta   90.00
_cell.angle_gamma   90.00
#
_symmetry.space_group_name_H-M   'P 1'
#
loop_
_entity.id
_entity.type
_entity.pdbx_description
1 polymer ?
#
loop_
_entity_poly.entity_id
_entity_poly.type
_entity_poly.pdbx_seq_one_letter_code
_entity_poly.pdbx_strand_id
1 'polypeptide(L)'
;MDKLGFFINNILVIGENKGKNGEYRNSKNLKKKSHTVICNDNSVDKDRVTRILKQIEVMGQCALKAYNGRNLTQVITDEFSFYTKNTPLSLKEYKMLINELAKSMKNLPPNIVLVASSMAVLWPDNSLRNAVLHIQSPNGKNLEPIIHHFSKETFSSQDPLYSKDNTTRNCYAFKPDDYSSSEYSPDVVLADTKVRCHDPDQYKSAIIVRGRKIPPILHAIDVCLDHANGVGMKNARILLENVAKPPLHISHIITSNWIDIRQERLVASAVSANWNSKRVDGVCEEKSEPIMNVFGKTSHAYYYSKKRAEILYTQLFDIARKKIATPIAHLSDKNGNTLLHEVLLLEIKNSKQRGNHRKKRVDTLLRHFDRTTINQQNAAGDTPLHLAIETVKDENTLIKFLVRGAKLTIKNKKGLSPLGVIYKTQKKSLITTFCNKLMNNRKAYLPHRFAIFALLSEIQEIPIKRKMINAALSFELSEKRPVEKIIIGLLKRAYNPRQLIINHQSKLLALASYMPSLKRYLINQQIYTGQTSSIPILFKPNQEIDTVQSTLKHKWIFKEVPRQQDIDDKDILLQNTTLKIATLGGLVSPRIGIAAALTGLGLFAYSTYNNCQAVNSGSLLLSNNPTFI
;
A
#
# COMPACT_ATOMS: atom_id res chain seq x y z
N MET A 1 14.81 17.05 -4.29
CA MET A 1 13.75 18.01 -3.85
C MET A 1 14.04 18.42 -2.41
N ASP A 2 13.61 19.61 -1.95
CA ASP A 2 13.81 20.07 -0.56
C ASP A 2 13.30 19.07 0.49
N LYS A 3 12.15 18.45 0.21
CA LYS A 3 11.56 17.34 0.95
C LYS A 3 10.85 16.42 -0.04
N LEU A 4 10.78 15.13 0.26
CA LEU A 4 9.84 14.23 -0.40
C LEU A 4 8.49 14.24 0.33
N GLY A 5 8.46 13.93 1.63
CA GLY A 5 7.25 14.00 2.45
C GLY A 5 7.08 15.31 3.23
N PHE A 6 5.84 15.56 3.64
CA PHE A 6 5.45 16.70 4.48
C PHE A 6 4.38 16.25 5.51
N PHE A 7 3.91 17.16 6.37
CA PHE A 7 2.90 16.85 7.39
C PHE A 7 1.58 17.56 7.12
N ILE A 8 0.51 16.93 7.58
CA ILE A 8 -0.87 17.37 7.51
C ILE A 8 -1.36 17.54 8.96
N ASN A 9 -1.71 18.76 9.35
CA ASN A 9 -2.52 19.03 10.53
C ASN A 9 -3.97 18.69 10.15
N ASN A 10 -4.62 17.77 10.88
CA ASN A 10 -6.01 17.40 10.60
C ASN A 10 -6.90 17.94 11.72
N ILE A 11 -7.98 18.62 11.35
CA ILE A 11 -9.00 19.12 12.27
C ILE A 11 -10.35 18.62 11.77
N LEU A 12 -11.12 17.97 12.64
CA LEU A 12 -12.48 17.55 12.34
C LEU A 12 -13.46 18.47 13.07
N VAL A 13 -14.45 19.03 12.35
CA VAL A 13 -15.48 19.92 12.90
C VAL A 13 -16.81 19.18 12.88
N ILE A 14 -17.28 18.75 14.04
CA ILE A 14 -18.35 17.75 14.19
C ILE A 14 -19.40 18.25 15.19
N GLY A 15 -20.68 18.01 14.90
CA GLY A 15 -21.79 18.42 15.76
C GLY A 15 -21.98 17.43 16.91
N GLU A 16 -21.99 17.91 18.16
CA GLU A 16 -22.01 17.06 19.37
C GLU A 16 -23.09 15.98 19.35
N ASN A 17 -24.27 16.37 18.87
CA ASN A 17 -25.53 15.77 19.25
C ASN A 17 -25.88 14.56 18.33
N LYS A 18 -24.91 13.64 18.14
CA LYS A 18 -24.85 12.59 17.10
C LYS A 18 -24.65 13.11 15.67
N GLY A 19 -23.60 13.91 15.43
CA GLY A 19 -23.29 14.45 14.10
C GLY A 19 -24.33 15.47 13.61
N LYS A 20 -24.95 16.19 14.54
CA LYS A 20 -25.98 17.20 14.25
C LYS A 20 -25.35 18.58 14.07
N ASN A 21 -24.54 18.72 13.03
CA ASN A 21 -24.34 20.03 12.42
C ASN A 21 -25.57 20.39 11.54
N GLY A 22 -25.64 21.63 11.06
CA GLY A 22 -26.73 22.13 10.21
C GLY A 22 -28.03 22.44 10.94
N GLU A 23 -28.94 23.10 10.23
CA GLU A 23 -30.21 23.61 10.77
C GLU A 23 -31.37 22.63 10.63
N TYR A 24 -31.35 21.80 9.58
CA TYR A 24 -32.43 20.97 9.02
C TYR A 24 -33.28 20.09 9.95
N ARG A 25 -32.99 20.01 11.25
CA ARG A 25 -33.76 19.23 12.23
C ARG A 25 -34.71 20.15 13.01
N ASN A 26 -35.92 20.28 12.50
CA ASN A 26 -37.05 21.02 13.05
C ASN A 26 -38.08 20.03 13.65
N SER A 27 -38.87 20.43 14.65
CA SER A 27 -39.98 19.61 15.18
C SER A 27 -41.10 19.42 14.15
N LYS A 28 -41.25 20.36 13.20
CA LYS A 28 -42.17 20.28 12.06
C LYS A 28 -41.80 19.22 11.00
N ASN A 29 -40.64 18.58 11.12
CA ASN A 29 -40.21 17.57 10.15
C ASN A 29 -40.97 16.25 10.31
N LEU A 30 -41.48 15.72 9.20
CA LEU A 30 -42.09 14.39 9.18
C LEU A 30 -41.02 13.29 9.19
N LYS A 31 -41.35 12.13 9.78
CA LYS A 31 -40.55 10.91 9.70
C LYS A 31 -41.19 9.95 8.71
N LYS A 32 -40.38 9.35 7.83
CA LYS A 32 -40.83 8.26 6.94
C LYS A 32 -39.85 7.09 7.10
N LYS A 33 -40.32 5.98 7.69
CA LYS A 33 -39.45 4.85 8.09
C LYS A 33 -38.21 5.35 8.86
N SER A 34 -37.01 5.18 8.29
CA SER A 34 -35.72 5.56 8.86
C SER A 34 -35.22 6.97 8.52
N HIS A 35 -35.87 7.71 7.61
CA HIS A 35 -35.37 9.00 7.12
C HIS A 35 -36.24 10.19 7.55
N THR A 36 -35.59 11.36 7.60
CA THR A 36 -36.22 12.64 7.94
C THR A 36 -36.71 13.33 6.66
N VAL A 37 -37.95 13.80 6.66
CA VAL A 37 -38.50 14.67 5.62
C VAL A 37 -38.60 16.08 6.19
N ILE A 38 -37.82 16.99 5.62
CA ILE A 38 -37.75 18.40 5.99
C ILE A 38 -38.93 19.09 5.31
N CYS A 39 -39.79 19.70 6.12
CA CYS A 39 -41.01 20.34 5.65
C CYS A 39 -40.83 21.87 5.66
N ASN A 40 -41.31 22.52 4.60
CA ASN A 40 -41.32 23.97 4.48
C ASN A 40 -42.36 24.56 5.43
N ASP A 41 -41.91 25.33 6.41
CA ASP A 41 -42.81 26.01 7.36
C ASP A 41 -43.27 27.40 6.90
N ASN A 42 -43.01 27.72 5.62
CA ASN A 42 -43.29 28.98 4.94
C ASN A 42 -42.55 30.21 5.49
N SER A 43 -41.53 30.03 6.35
CA SER A 43 -40.69 31.14 6.79
C SER A 43 -39.62 31.54 5.75
N VAL A 44 -39.53 32.84 5.47
CA VAL A 44 -38.50 33.42 4.58
C VAL A 44 -37.24 33.73 5.38
N ASP A 45 -36.40 32.72 5.59
CA ASP A 45 -35.10 32.89 6.24
C ASP A 45 -34.05 33.45 5.28
N LYS A 46 -33.78 34.76 5.40
CA LYS A 46 -32.85 35.53 4.55
C LYS A 46 -31.38 35.37 4.97
N ASP A 47 -31.12 35.08 6.23
CA ASP A 47 -29.76 35.14 6.81
C ASP A 47 -29.02 33.78 6.74
N ARG A 48 -29.67 32.71 6.26
CA ARG A 48 -29.09 31.36 6.19
C ARG A 48 -27.73 31.31 5.48
N VAL A 49 -27.55 32.10 4.41
CA VAL A 49 -26.28 32.22 3.68
C VAL A 49 -25.19 32.81 4.58
N THR A 50 -25.51 33.89 5.30
CA THR A 50 -24.62 34.55 6.27
C THR A 50 -24.23 33.60 7.40
N ARG A 51 -25.17 32.79 7.92
CA ARG A 51 -24.89 31.80 8.97
C ARG A 51 -23.98 30.66 8.49
N ILE A 52 -24.21 30.15 7.27
CA ILE A 52 -23.35 29.14 6.65
C ILE A 52 -21.94 29.70 6.36
N LEU A 53 -21.84 30.89 5.77
CA LEU A 53 -20.59 31.62 5.56
C LEU A 53 -19.81 31.74 6.88
N LYS A 54 -20.48 32.22 7.94
CA LYS A 54 -19.86 32.43 9.25
C LYS A 54 -19.41 31.12 9.91
N GLN A 55 -20.13 30.03 9.70
CA GLN A 55 -19.70 28.70 10.18
C GLN A 55 -18.42 28.22 9.46
N ILE A 56 -18.24 28.53 8.18
CA ILE A 56 -17.03 28.20 7.42
C ILE A 56 -15.87 29.16 7.77
N GLU A 57 -16.15 30.42 8.12
CA GLU A 57 -15.14 31.30 8.74
C GLU A 57 -14.60 30.73 10.05
N VAL A 58 -15.45 30.13 10.89
CA VAL A 58 -15.00 29.44 12.12
C VAL A 58 -14.11 28.24 11.78
N MET A 59 -14.34 27.51 10.68
CA MET A 59 -13.39 26.50 10.20
C MET A 59 -12.03 27.12 9.81
N GLY A 60 -12.05 28.29 9.13
CA GLY A 60 -10.85 29.06 8.83
C GLY A 60 -10.07 29.49 10.08
N GLN A 61 -10.76 29.94 11.14
CA GLN A 61 -10.16 30.28 12.42
C GLN A 61 -9.54 29.05 13.13
N CYS A 62 -10.19 27.88 13.06
CA CYS A 62 -9.61 26.63 13.54
C CYS A 62 -8.33 26.26 12.77
N ALA A 63 -8.31 26.48 11.45
CA ALA A 63 -7.12 26.27 10.62
C ALA A 63 -5.96 27.19 11.03
N LEU A 64 -6.26 28.48 11.29
CA LEU A 64 -5.27 29.47 11.75
C LEU A 64 -4.64 29.07 13.08
N LYS A 65 -5.43 28.57 14.06
CA LYS A 65 -4.91 28.07 15.35
C LYS A 65 -3.89 26.93 15.24
N ALA A 66 -3.93 26.15 14.16
CA ALA A 66 -2.98 25.05 13.91
C ALA A 66 -1.90 25.36 12.86
N TYR A 67 -1.99 26.52 12.20
CA TYR A 67 -1.13 26.89 11.08
C TYR A 67 0.33 27.11 11.51
N ASN A 68 1.28 26.69 10.66
CA ASN A 68 2.71 26.82 10.92
C ASN A 68 3.58 27.03 9.65
N GLY A 69 2.96 27.26 8.48
CA GLY A 69 3.63 27.49 7.20
C GLY A 69 4.49 26.34 6.63
N ARG A 70 4.65 25.24 7.36
CA ARG A 70 5.49 24.07 6.98
C ARG A 70 4.68 22.81 6.68
N ASN A 71 3.41 22.82 7.07
CA ASN A 71 2.43 21.75 6.94
C ASN A 71 1.24 22.19 6.07
N LEU A 72 0.50 21.22 5.55
CA LEU A 72 -0.87 21.42 5.09
C LEU A 72 -1.81 21.37 6.30
N THR A 73 -2.80 22.25 6.40
CA THR A 73 -3.83 22.18 7.43
C THR A 73 -5.17 21.89 6.77
N GLN A 74 -5.82 20.82 7.19
CA GLN A 74 -7.10 20.35 6.65
C GLN A 74 -8.17 20.46 7.73
N VAL A 75 -9.25 21.20 7.45
CA VAL A 75 -10.43 21.29 8.32
C VAL A 75 -11.62 20.67 7.60
N ILE A 76 -12.20 19.63 8.19
CA ILE A 76 -13.16 18.76 7.51
C ILE A 76 -14.42 18.65 8.39
N THR A 77 -15.58 18.86 7.78
CA THR A 77 -16.88 18.69 8.44
C THR A 77 -17.43 17.27 8.26
N ASP A 78 -18.37 16.88 9.13
CA ASP A 78 -19.20 15.68 8.94
C ASP A 78 -20.15 15.83 7.71
N GLU A 79 -21.20 15.03 7.61
CA GLU A 79 -22.17 15.13 6.51
C GLU A 79 -23.39 15.97 6.93
N PHE A 80 -24.07 16.61 5.97
CA PHE A 80 -25.24 17.47 6.20
C PHE A 80 -24.97 18.71 7.06
N SER A 81 -23.71 19.07 7.30
CA SER A 81 -23.32 20.09 8.29
C SER A 81 -23.79 21.51 7.95
N PHE A 82 -24.25 21.72 6.72
CA PHE A 82 -24.80 22.96 6.19
C PHE A 82 -26.19 22.77 5.54
N TYR A 83 -26.88 21.66 5.85
CA TYR A 83 -28.28 21.49 5.44
C TYR A 83 -29.18 22.48 6.21
N THR A 84 -29.96 23.25 5.46
CA THR A 84 -30.84 24.32 5.92
C THR A 84 -32.15 23.78 6.50
N LYS A 85 -32.80 24.57 7.37
CA LYS A 85 -34.18 24.29 7.76
C LYS A 85 -35.14 24.64 6.62
N ASN A 86 -36.30 23.98 6.61
CA ASN A 86 -37.51 24.32 5.86
C ASN A 86 -37.42 24.14 4.33
N THR A 87 -36.45 24.78 3.66
CA THR A 87 -36.21 24.65 2.21
C THR A 87 -34.72 24.38 1.94
N PRO A 88 -34.35 23.71 0.82
CA PRO A 88 -32.96 23.61 0.40
C PRO A 88 -32.40 25.01 0.07
N LEU A 89 -31.09 25.14 -0.10
CA LEU A 89 -30.50 26.35 -0.70
C LEU A 89 -30.97 26.45 -2.15
N SER A 90 -31.49 27.61 -2.54
CA SER A 90 -31.66 27.93 -3.96
C SER A 90 -30.30 28.08 -4.64
N LEU A 91 -30.26 27.90 -5.97
CA LEU A 91 -29.06 28.17 -6.76
C LEU A 91 -28.52 29.59 -6.53
N LYS A 92 -29.38 30.60 -6.42
CA LYS A 92 -28.98 31.99 -6.14
C LYS A 92 -28.24 32.12 -4.81
N GLU A 93 -28.78 31.55 -3.73
CA GLU A 93 -28.14 31.55 -2.42
C GLU A 93 -26.79 30.80 -2.44
N TYR A 94 -26.70 29.70 -3.19
CA TYR A 94 -25.47 28.93 -3.33
C TYR A 94 -24.38 29.68 -4.11
N LYS A 95 -24.74 30.36 -5.20
CA LYS A 95 -23.84 31.25 -5.96
C LYS A 95 -23.34 32.42 -5.09
N MET A 96 -24.25 33.05 -4.32
CA MET A 96 -23.89 34.10 -3.36
C MET A 96 -22.90 33.57 -2.30
N LEU A 97 -23.18 32.40 -1.70
CA LEU A 97 -22.29 31.77 -0.72
C LEU A 97 -20.88 31.54 -1.27
N ILE A 98 -20.75 30.99 -2.48
CA ILE A 98 -19.45 30.79 -3.16
C ILE A 98 -18.69 32.11 -3.30
N ASN A 99 -19.38 33.16 -3.74
CA ASN A 99 -18.76 34.45 -4.04
C ASN A 99 -18.35 35.22 -2.76
N GLU A 100 -19.12 35.12 -1.67
CA GLU A 100 -18.70 35.68 -0.37
C GLU A 100 -17.60 34.84 0.32
N LEU A 101 -17.62 33.51 0.16
CA LEU A 101 -16.53 32.64 0.62
C LEU A 101 -15.20 33.01 -0.04
N ALA A 102 -15.19 33.30 -1.33
CA ALA A 102 -13.98 33.73 -2.03
C ALA A 102 -13.39 35.03 -1.44
N LYS A 103 -14.24 36.01 -1.09
CA LYS A 103 -13.81 37.24 -0.42
C LYS A 103 -13.27 36.98 0.98
N SER A 104 -14.03 36.25 1.81
CA SER A 104 -13.70 36.01 3.22
C SER A 104 -12.42 35.18 3.39
N MET A 105 -12.23 34.16 2.54
CA MET A 105 -11.08 33.24 2.60
C MET A 105 -9.79 33.81 1.97
N LYS A 106 -9.86 34.98 1.32
CA LYS A 106 -8.73 35.65 0.64
C LYS A 106 -7.56 36.03 1.57
N ASN A 107 -7.83 36.19 2.86
CA ASN A 107 -6.81 36.53 3.86
C ASN A 107 -6.25 35.29 4.60
N LEU A 108 -6.69 34.07 4.28
CA LEU A 108 -6.08 32.86 4.83
C LEU A 108 -4.65 32.65 4.29
N PRO A 109 -3.67 32.29 5.14
CA PRO A 109 -2.33 31.98 4.67
C PRO A 109 -2.29 30.68 3.85
N PRO A 110 -1.28 30.51 2.98
CA PRO A 110 -1.13 29.31 2.15
C PRO A 110 -1.13 28.00 2.93
N ASN A 111 -1.45 26.89 2.25
CA ASN A 111 -1.50 25.54 2.82
C ASN A 111 -2.60 25.33 3.87
N ILE A 112 -3.74 26.01 3.72
CA ILE A 112 -5.01 25.65 4.37
C ILE A 112 -5.98 25.10 3.33
N VAL A 113 -6.71 24.03 3.68
CA VAL A 113 -7.84 23.48 2.92
C VAL A 113 -9.01 23.27 3.87
N LEU A 114 -10.18 23.77 3.48
CA LEU A 114 -11.46 23.50 4.14
C LEU A 114 -12.28 22.55 3.26
N VAL A 115 -12.84 21.50 3.84
CA VAL A 115 -13.81 20.60 3.18
C VAL A 115 -15.15 20.80 3.88
N ALA A 116 -16.00 21.64 3.27
CA ALA A 116 -17.33 21.99 3.74
C ALA A 116 -18.35 21.00 3.17
N SER A 117 -18.49 19.86 3.85
CA SER A 117 -19.50 18.83 3.61
C SER A 117 -20.66 19.06 4.59
N SER A 118 -21.93 18.91 4.23
CA SER A 118 -22.48 19.02 2.88
C SER A 118 -23.73 19.90 2.89
N MET A 119 -24.16 20.32 1.70
CA MET A 119 -25.22 21.31 1.44
C MET A 119 -26.28 20.72 0.51
N ALA A 120 -27.56 20.87 0.83
CA ALA A 120 -28.64 20.55 -0.10
C ALA A 120 -28.93 21.76 -0.99
N VAL A 121 -28.57 21.67 -2.26
CA VAL A 121 -28.77 22.74 -3.25
C VAL A 121 -29.82 22.30 -4.26
N LEU A 122 -30.86 23.12 -4.46
CA LEU A 122 -31.84 22.94 -5.52
C LEU A 122 -31.25 23.39 -6.85
N TRP A 123 -31.16 22.44 -7.77
CA TRP A 123 -30.58 22.60 -9.11
C TRP A 123 -31.67 22.97 -10.14
N PRO A 124 -31.32 23.57 -11.30
CA PRO A 124 -32.30 23.95 -12.32
C PRO A 124 -33.20 22.81 -12.80
N ASP A 125 -32.71 21.56 -12.81
CA ASP A 125 -33.47 20.36 -13.18
C ASP A 125 -34.46 19.86 -12.10
N ASN A 126 -34.89 20.74 -11.19
CA ASN A 126 -35.88 20.51 -10.12
C ASN A 126 -35.52 19.33 -9.19
N SER A 127 -34.22 19.08 -9.01
CA SER A 127 -33.65 18.03 -8.17
C SER A 127 -32.55 18.57 -7.25
N LEU A 128 -32.18 17.82 -6.22
CA LEU A 128 -31.14 18.23 -5.26
C LEU A 128 -29.75 17.73 -5.67
N ARG A 129 -28.74 18.57 -5.52
CA ARG A 129 -27.34 18.16 -5.34
C ARG A 129 -27.03 18.14 -3.84
N ASN A 130 -26.41 17.06 -3.36
CA ASN A 130 -25.81 17.02 -2.01
C ASN A 130 -24.35 17.48 -2.14
N ALA A 131 -24.20 18.79 -2.22
CA ALA A 131 -22.98 19.48 -2.64
C ALA A 131 -21.95 19.60 -1.51
N VAL A 132 -20.68 19.61 -1.89
CA VAL A 132 -19.51 19.86 -1.03
C VAL A 132 -18.69 20.99 -1.67
N LEU A 133 -18.21 21.91 -0.84
CA LEU A 133 -17.21 22.89 -1.25
C LEU A 133 -15.85 22.49 -0.69
N HIS A 134 -14.88 22.27 -1.58
CA HIS A 134 -13.47 22.23 -1.23
C HIS A 134 -12.88 23.62 -1.47
N ILE A 135 -12.24 24.19 -0.45
CA ILE A 135 -11.75 25.57 -0.45
C ILE A 135 -10.28 25.53 -0.06
N GLN A 136 -9.38 25.80 -1.01
CA GLN A 136 -7.96 25.97 -0.75
C GLN A 136 -7.62 27.47 -0.60
N SER A 137 -6.88 27.81 0.46
CA SER A 137 -6.33 29.15 0.71
C SER A 137 -5.42 29.65 -0.43
N PRO A 138 -5.32 30.97 -0.65
CA PRO A 138 -4.36 31.57 -1.57
C PRO A 138 -2.92 31.05 -1.41
N ASN A 139 -2.24 30.75 -2.52
CA ASN A 139 -0.85 30.25 -2.48
C ASN A 139 0.22 31.35 -2.39
N GLY A 140 -0.18 32.62 -2.33
CA GLY A 140 0.71 33.78 -2.34
C GLY A 140 -0.04 35.07 -2.03
N LYS A 141 0.69 36.17 -1.83
CA LYS A 141 0.07 37.51 -1.72
C LYS A 141 -0.68 37.81 -3.02
N ASN A 142 -1.85 38.44 -2.90
CA ASN A 142 -2.71 38.90 -4.01
C ASN A 142 -3.27 37.79 -4.92
N LEU A 143 -3.15 36.51 -4.54
CA LEU A 143 -3.90 35.42 -5.20
C LEU A 143 -5.28 35.25 -4.54
N GLU A 144 -6.25 34.79 -5.31
CA GLU A 144 -7.56 34.36 -4.80
C GLU A 144 -7.50 32.94 -4.21
N PRO A 145 -8.43 32.56 -3.32
CA PRO A 145 -8.62 31.17 -2.94
C PRO A 145 -9.10 30.33 -4.14
N ILE A 146 -8.86 29.03 -4.09
CA ILE A 146 -9.38 28.07 -5.08
C ILE A 146 -10.61 27.41 -4.47
N ILE A 147 -11.75 27.51 -5.13
CA ILE A 147 -12.99 26.85 -4.72
C ILE A 147 -13.36 25.81 -5.78
N HIS A 148 -13.57 24.57 -5.35
CA HIS A 148 -14.03 23.46 -6.17
C HIS A 148 -15.39 22.96 -5.66
N HIS A 149 -16.30 22.67 -6.58
CA HIS A 149 -17.61 22.07 -6.32
C HIS A 149 -17.63 20.61 -6.73
N PHE A 150 -18.28 19.76 -5.95
CA PHE A 150 -18.81 18.47 -6.40
C PHE A 150 -19.99 18.06 -5.51
N SER A 151 -20.81 17.09 -5.94
CA SER A 151 -21.82 16.44 -5.11
C SER A 151 -21.57 14.94 -4.92
N LYS A 152 -22.17 14.40 -3.84
CA LYS A 152 -22.24 12.96 -3.52
C LYS A 152 -22.78 12.17 -4.71
N GLU A 153 -22.11 11.09 -5.12
CA GLU A 153 -22.54 10.31 -6.30
C GLU A 153 -23.58 9.23 -5.96
N THR A 154 -23.61 8.73 -4.73
CA THR A 154 -24.55 7.69 -4.27
C THR A 154 -25.38 8.12 -3.07
N PHE A 155 -26.70 8.09 -3.18
CA PHE A 155 -27.61 8.49 -2.10
C PHE A 155 -28.04 7.32 -1.22
N SER A 156 -28.20 7.58 0.08
CA SER A 156 -28.71 6.60 1.04
C SER A 156 -30.22 6.75 1.22
N SER A 157 -30.92 5.63 1.46
CA SER A 157 -32.33 5.64 1.91
C SER A 157 -32.54 6.24 3.31
N GLN A 158 -31.47 6.70 3.95
CA GLN A 158 -31.46 7.41 5.24
C GLN A 158 -31.16 8.91 5.10
N ASP A 159 -30.81 9.40 3.89
CA ASP A 159 -30.46 10.81 3.67
C ASP A 159 -31.68 11.73 3.92
N PRO A 160 -31.53 12.92 4.53
CA PRO A 160 -32.64 13.86 4.74
C PRO A 160 -33.19 14.39 3.41
N LEU A 161 -34.49 14.20 3.17
CA LEU A 161 -35.20 14.69 2.00
C LEU A 161 -35.86 16.04 2.31
N TYR A 162 -36.05 16.90 1.30
CA TYR A 162 -36.92 18.07 1.40
C TYR A 162 -38.25 17.77 0.70
N SER A 163 -39.36 18.08 1.36
CA SER A 163 -40.70 17.96 0.78
C SER A 163 -40.99 19.08 -0.22
N LYS A 164 -41.86 18.84 -1.20
CA LYS A 164 -42.38 19.88 -2.10
C LYS A 164 -43.72 20.48 -1.64
N ASP A 165 -44.50 19.71 -0.88
CA ASP A 165 -45.89 20.01 -0.49
C ASP A 165 -46.18 19.69 0.99
N ASN A 166 -45.12 19.56 1.80
CA ASN A 166 -45.13 19.10 3.18
C ASN A 166 -45.61 17.65 3.42
N THR A 167 -45.83 16.85 2.38
CA THR A 167 -46.07 15.40 2.52
C THR A 167 -44.76 14.60 2.58
N THR A 168 -44.86 13.35 3.03
CA THR A 168 -43.78 12.34 2.89
C THR A 168 -43.79 11.62 1.54
N ARG A 169 -44.71 11.96 0.63
CA ARG A 169 -44.87 11.30 -0.69
C ARG A 169 -44.13 12.06 -1.79
N ASN A 170 -44.23 13.39 -1.78
CA ASN A 170 -43.67 14.28 -2.79
C ASN A 170 -42.46 15.03 -2.21
N CYS A 171 -41.27 14.67 -2.67
CA CYS A 171 -40.01 15.24 -2.22
C CYS A 171 -39.12 15.55 -3.43
N TYR A 172 -38.16 16.46 -3.28
CA TYR A 172 -37.11 16.61 -4.28
C TYR A 172 -36.24 15.36 -4.31
N ALA A 173 -36.10 14.75 -5.49
CA ALA A 173 -35.14 13.66 -5.70
C ALA A 173 -33.71 14.19 -5.63
N PHE A 174 -32.79 13.41 -5.08
CA PHE A 174 -31.36 13.67 -5.23
C PHE A 174 -30.86 13.09 -6.56
N LYS A 175 -29.95 13.82 -7.22
CA LYS A 175 -29.16 13.35 -8.38
C LYS A 175 -27.69 13.73 -8.17
N PRO A 176 -26.73 12.98 -8.77
CA PRO A 176 -25.34 13.39 -8.79
C PRO A 176 -25.11 14.56 -9.77
N ASP A 177 -23.90 15.09 -9.79
CA ASP A 177 -23.47 16.01 -10.85
C ASP A 177 -23.40 15.31 -12.21
N ASP A 178 -24.06 15.91 -13.20
CA ASP A 178 -23.97 15.53 -14.61
C ASP A 178 -23.12 16.55 -15.39
N TYR A 179 -21.82 16.31 -15.39
CA TYR A 179 -20.83 17.10 -16.15
C TYR A 179 -20.95 16.92 -17.68
N SER A 180 -21.86 16.07 -18.19
CA SER A 180 -22.11 15.91 -19.63
C SER A 180 -23.25 16.77 -20.16
N SER A 181 -24.10 17.32 -19.29
CA SER A 181 -25.19 18.21 -19.68
C SER A 181 -24.71 19.62 -20.04
N SER A 182 -25.09 20.09 -21.23
CA SER A 182 -24.84 21.46 -21.69
C SER A 182 -25.64 22.54 -20.93
N GLU A 183 -26.63 22.15 -20.13
CA GLU A 183 -27.49 23.06 -19.35
C GLU A 183 -27.29 22.88 -17.83
N TYR A 184 -27.09 21.64 -17.37
CA TYR A 184 -27.08 21.27 -15.95
C TYR A 184 -25.71 20.85 -15.40
N SER A 185 -24.63 20.89 -16.19
CA SER A 185 -23.28 20.68 -15.67
C SER A 185 -22.92 21.76 -14.63
N PRO A 186 -22.27 21.41 -13.50
CA PRO A 186 -21.76 22.40 -12.55
C PRO A 186 -20.86 23.46 -13.20
N ASP A 187 -20.12 23.09 -14.25
CA ASP A 187 -19.24 24.01 -14.98
C ASP A 187 -20.01 25.09 -15.75
N VAL A 188 -21.24 24.80 -16.18
CA VAL A 188 -22.15 25.76 -16.84
C VAL A 188 -22.94 26.53 -15.78
N VAL A 189 -23.56 25.80 -14.85
CA VAL A 189 -24.48 26.35 -13.85
C VAL A 189 -23.78 27.30 -12.87
N LEU A 190 -22.48 27.12 -12.61
CA LEU A 190 -21.69 27.93 -11.67
C LEU A 190 -20.62 28.83 -12.34
N ALA A 191 -20.66 28.99 -13.67
CA ALA A 191 -19.67 29.75 -14.45
C ALA A 191 -19.55 31.25 -14.04
N ASP A 192 -20.62 31.83 -13.48
CA ASP A 192 -20.71 33.20 -12.97
C ASP A 192 -20.21 33.35 -11.51
N THR A 193 -19.58 32.31 -10.96
CA THR A 193 -19.11 32.28 -9.56
C THR A 193 -17.58 32.24 -9.45
N LYS A 194 -17.07 32.09 -8.22
CA LYS A 194 -15.67 31.80 -7.92
C LYS A 194 -15.36 30.30 -7.78
N VAL A 195 -16.29 29.40 -8.12
CA VAL A 195 -15.93 27.99 -8.39
C VAL A 195 -15.08 27.93 -9.65
N ARG A 196 -13.95 27.22 -9.57
CA ARG A 196 -13.10 26.97 -10.75
C ARG A 196 -13.66 25.80 -11.56
N CYS A 197 -14.51 26.16 -12.51
CA CYS A 197 -15.04 25.25 -13.51
C CYS A 197 -13.92 24.71 -14.42
N HIS A 198 -14.08 23.48 -14.94
CA HIS A 198 -13.15 22.79 -15.86
C HIS A 198 -11.68 22.69 -15.38
N ASP A 199 -11.39 22.66 -14.08
CA ASP A 199 -10.00 22.56 -13.58
C ASP A 199 -9.38 21.17 -13.90
N PRO A 200 -8.26 21.07 -14.65
CA PRO A 200 -7.55 19.80 -14.87
C PRO A 200 -6.92 19.19 -13.61
N ASP A 201 -6.89 19.92 -12.49
CA ASP A 201 -6.57 19.39 -11.16
C ASP A 201 -7.80 18.83 -10.39
N GLN A 202 -9.01 18.84 -10.97
CA GLN A 202 -10.22 18.23 -10.39
C GLN A 202 -10.82 17.15 -11.32
N TYR A 203 -11.38 16.10 -10.70
CA TYR A 203 -12.42 15.27 -11.31
C TYR A 203 -13.42 14.85 -10.23
N LYS A 204 -14.61 15.48 -10.21
CA LYS A 204 -15.63 15.29 -9.16
C LYS A 204 -15.03 15.42 -7.75
N SER A 205 -15.16 14.38 -6.92
CA SER A 205 -14.65 14.33 -5.54
C SER A 205 -13.15 14.06 -5.40
N ALA A 206 -12.41 13.94 -6.52
CA ALA A 206 -10.95 13.88 -6.54
C ALA A 206 -10.38 15.24 -6.93
N ILE A 207 -9.47 15.79 -6.11
CA ILE A 207 -8.93 17.15 -6.26
C ILE A 207 -7.43 17.16 -5.92
N ILE A 208 -6.57 17.73 -6.78
CA ILE A 208 -5.13 17.87 -6.55
C ILE A 208 -4.83 19.22 -5.86
N VAL A 209 -4.55 19.15 -4.57
CA VAL A 209 -4.14 20.30 -3.77
C VAL A 209 -2.67 20.62 -4.04
N ARG A 210 -2.40 21.84 -4.52
CA ARG A 210 -1.04 22.34 -4.82
C ARG A 210 -0.67 23.44 -3.83
N GLY A 211 0.13 23.11 -2.81
CA GLY A 211 0.52 24.06 -1.76
C GLY A 211 1.85 24.78 -1.98
N ARG A 212 2.08 25.86 -1.25
CA ARG A 212 3.33 26.63 -1.23
C ARG A 212 4.42 25.88 -0.45
N LYS A 213 5.54 25.58 -1.13
CA LYS A 213 6.71 24.84 -0.58
C LYS A 213 6.39 23.45 0.01
N ILE A 214 5.30 22.83 -0.43
CA ILE A 214 5.00 21.40 -0.19
C ILE A 214 4.72 20.68 -1.52
N PRO A 215 5.04 19.39 -1.64
CA PRO A 215 4.62 18.57 -2.78
C PRO A 215 3.09 18.60 -2.98
N PRO A 216 2.60 18.47 -4.23
CA PRO A 216 1.17 18.34 -4.47
C PRO A 216 0.63 17.01 -3.91
N ILE A 217 -0.64 17.03 -3.51
CA ILE A 217 -1.34 15.91 -2.87
C ILE A 217 -2.74 15.74 -3.45
N LEU A 218 -3.09 14.50 -3.77
CA LEU A 218 -4.44 14.14 -4.17
C LEU A 218 -5.34 14.06 -2.92
N HIS A 219 -6.42 14.82 -2.91
CA HIS A 219 -7.56 14.54 -2.04
C HIS A 219 -8.49 13.60 -2.79
N ALA A 220 -8.72 12.41 -2.25
CA ALA A 220 -9.85 11.57 -2.64
C ALA A 220 -10.91 11.73 -1.55
N ILE A 221 -12.11 12.19 -1.92
CA ILE A 221 -13.18 12.47 -0.96
C ILE A 221 -14.37 11.54 -1.23
N ASP A 222 -14.89 10.92 -0.18
CA ASP A 222 -16.10 10.11 -0.20
C ASP A 222 -17.14 10.70 0.76
N VAL A 223 -18.36 10.93 0.27
CA VAL A 223 -19.50 11.37 1.10
C VAL A 223 -20.36 10.16 1.44
N CYS A 224 -20.21 9.67 2.67
CA CYS A 224 -21.02 8.59 3.24
C CYS A 224 -21.05 7.31 2.39
N LEU A 225 -22.16 7.00 1.70
CA LEU A 225 -22.32 5.76 0.93
C LEU A 225 -21.31 5.63 -0.23
N ASP A 226 -20.80 6.74 -0.73
CA ASP A 226 -19.73 6.81 -1.73
C ASP A 226 -18.49 5.97 -1.33
N HIS A 227 -18.12 5.98 -0.04
CA HIS A 227 -17.00 5.18 0.47
C HIS A 227 -17.26 3.68 0.33
N ALA A 228 -18.49 3.23 0.60
CA ALA A 228 -18.86 1.81 0.48
C ALA A 228 -18.83 1.32 -0.98
N ASN A 229 -19.01 2.24 -1.94
CA ASN A 229 -18.95 1.98 -3.37
C ASN A 229 -17.54 2.20 -3.97
N GLY A 230 -16.67 2.95 -3.28
CA GLY A 230 -15.32 3.29 -3.76
C GLY A 230 -15.32 4.43 -4.78
N VAL A 231 -16.23 5.40 -4.64
CA VAL A 231 -16.36 6.54 -5.56
C VAL A 231 -15.09 7.39 -5.56
N GLY A 232 -14.55 7.75 -4.39
CA GLY A 232 -13.28 8.47 -4.25
C GLY A 232 -12.11 7.74 -4.90
N MET A 233 -12.10 6.39 -4.88
CA MET A 233 -11.10 5.59 -5.61
C MET A 233 -11.27 5.65 -7.13
N LYS A 234 -12.51 5.54 -7.62
CA LYS A 234 -12.86 5.67 -9.06
C LYS A 234 -12.44 7.05 -9.58
N ASN A 235 -12.78 8.11 -8.85
CA ASN A 235 -12.50 9.49 -9.24
C ASN A 235 -11.00 9.81 -9.15
N ALA A 236 -10.32 9.34 -8.11
CA ALA A 236 -8.86 9.43 -7.98
C ALA A 236 -8.12 8.76 -9.14
N ARG A 237 -8.62 7.59 -9.61
CA ARG A 237 -8.06 6.88 -10.76
C ARG A 237 -8.17 7.72 -12.05
N ILE A 238 -9.36 8.22 -12.36
CA ILE A 238 -9.64 8.99 -13.58
C ILE A 238 -8.83 10.30 -13.60
N LEU A 239 -8.73 11.01 -12.46
CA LEU A 239 -7.93 12.24 -12.37
C LEU A 239 -6.44 11.97 -12.63
N LEU A 240 -5.88 10.91 -12.06
CA LEU A 240 -4.47 10.53 -12.28
C LEU A 240 -4.22 10.02 -13.72
N GLU A 241 -5.21 9.42 -14.35
CA GLU A 241 -5.17 9.02 -15.77
C GLU A 241 -5.17 10.23 -16.71
N ASN A 242 -5.84 11.33 -16.35
CA ASN A 242 -5.95 12.54 -17.17
C ASN A 242 -4.84 13.59 -16.90
N VAL A 243 -4.55 13.94 -15.64
CA VAL A 243 -3.64 15.05 -15.28
C VAL A 243 -2.22 14.85 -15.83
N ALA A 244 -1.60 15.91 -16.37
CA ALA A 244 -0.26 15.84 -16.96
C ALA A 244 0.86 15.61 -15.93
N LYS A 245 0.75 16.20 -14.73
CA LYS A 245 1.76 16.16 -13.65
C LYS A 245 1.12 15.66 -12.34
N PRO A 246 0.93 14.33 -12.19
CA PRO A 246 0.23 13.76 -11.04
C PRO A 246 1.02 13.89 -9.73
N PRO A 247 0.34 14.03 -8.58
CA PRO A 247 0.98 13.95 -7.27
C PRO A 247 1.42 12.51 -6.94
N LEU A 248 2.39 12.39 -6.05
CA LEU A 248 2.76 11.11 -5.41
C LEU A 248 2.08 10.90 -4.05
N HIS A 249 1.51 11.95 -3.46
CA HIS A 249 0.88 11.91 -2.15
C HIS A 249 -0.64 11.86 -2.25
N ILE A 250 -1.29 11.31 -1.21
CA ILE A 250 -2.74 11.22 -1.09
C ILE A 250 -3.22 11.47 0.35
N SER A 251 -4.39 12.11 0.47
CA SER A 251 -5.25 12.12 1.66
C SER A 251 -6.60 11.53 1.25
N HIS A 252 -7.06 10.46 1.92
CA HIS A 252 -8.38 9.88 1.70
C HIS A 252 -9.32 10.34 2.81
N ILE A 253 -10.26 11.20 2.45
CA ILE A 253 -11.18 11.89 3.35
C ILE A 253 -12.56 11.24 3.22
N ILE A 254 -13.18 10.92 4.35
CA ILE A 254 -14.55 10.39 4.42
C ILE A 254 -15.36 11.36 5.28
N THR A 255 -16.40 11.96 4.70
CA THR A 255 -17.36 12.81 5.43
C THR A 255 -18.70 12.07 5.51
N SER A 256 -19.17 11.74 6.71
CA SER A 256 -20.37 10.93 6.89
C SER A 256 -20.93 11.06 8.30
N ASN A 257 -22.20 10.73 8.51
CA ASN A 257 -22.71 10.52 9.88
C ASN A 257 -22.83 9.06 10.30
N TRP A 258 -22.74 8.11 9.36
CA TRP A 258 -23.11 6.71 9.63
C TRP A 258 -22.29 5.65 8.88
N ILE A 259 -21.34 6.00 8.01
CA ILE A 259 -20.57 4.97 7.27
C ILE A 259 -19.34 4.49 8.06
N ASP A 260 -19.17 3.18 8.10
CA ASP A 260 -17.97 2.53 8.63
C ASP A 260 -16.84 2.45 7.59
N ILE A 261 -15.61 2.48 8.07
CA ILE A 261 -14.40 2.60 7.24
C ILE A 261 -14.02 1.22 6.63
N ARG A 262 -14.74 0.84 5.58
CA ARG A 262 -14.45 -0.32 4.71
C ARG A 262 -13.01 -0.30 4.18
N GLN A 263 -12.18 -1.25 4.63
CA GLN A 263 -10.72 -1.27 4.41
C GLN A 263 -10.31 -1.66 2.99
N GLU A 264 -11.20 -2.35 2.27
CA GLU A 264 -11.09 -2.77 0.87
C GLU A 264 -11.37 -1.63 -0.12
N ARG A 265 -12.04 -0.56 0.33
CA ARG A 265 -12.35 0.65 -0.45
C ARG A 265 -11.34 1.78 -0.28
N LEU A 266 -10.52 1.71 0.78
CA LEU A 266 -9.50 2.72 1.06
C LEU A 266 -8.37 2.77 0.00
N VAL A 267 -7.99 3.98 -0.39
CA VAL A 267 -6.81 4.29 -1.21
C VAL A 267 -5.64 4.91 -0.42
N ALA A 268 -5.90 5.32 0.82
CA ALA A 268 -4.93 5.73 1.83
C ALA A 268 -5.49 5.39 3.23
N SER A 269 -4.70 5.52 4.29
CA SER A 269 -5.24 5.44 5.65
C SER A 269 -6.17 6.65 5.92
N ALA A 270 -7.37 6.41 6.43
CA ALA A 270 -8.49 7.35 6.36
C ALA A 270 -8.34 8.65 7.17
N VAL A 271 -9.14 9.65 6.81
CA VAL A 271 -9.45 10.85 7.58
C VAL A 271 -10.97 10.95 7.65
N SER A 272 -11.57 10.48 8.75
CA SER A 272 -13.00 10.21 8.89
C SER A 272 -13.69 11.24 9.79
N ALA A 273 -14.34 12.21 9.16
CA ALA A 273 -15.28 13.12 9.81
C ALA A 273 -16.63 12.42 9.96
N ASN A 274 -16.78 11.71 11.08
CA ASN A 274 -17.98 10.98 11.47
C ASN A 274 -18.06 10.96 13.01
N TRP A 275 -19.20 11.36 13.57
CA TRP A 275 -19.39 11.56 15.02
C TRP A 275 -19.14 10.30 15.88
N ASN A 276 -19.37 9.10 15.34
CA ASN A 276 -19.00 7.85 16.01
C ASN A 276 -17.47 7.72 16.04
N SER A 277 -16.85 7.66 14.85
CA SER A 277 -15.44 7.30 14.72
C SER A 277 -14.46 8.39 15.17
N LYS A 278 -14.73 9.66 14.84
CA LYS A 278 -13.86 10.84 15.03
C LYS A 278 -12.38 10.49 14.84
N ARG A 279 -12.06 10.02 13.62
CA ARG A 279 -10.87 9.18 13.41
C ARG A 279 -9.99 9.67 12.27
N VAL A 280 -8.76 10.04 12.61
CA VAL A 280 -7.69 10.30 11.64
C VAL A 280 -6.67 9.16 11.76
N ASP A 281 -6.65 8.25 10.77
CA ASP A 281 -5.84 7.02 10.88
C ASP A 281 -4.36 7.32 11.08
N GLY A 282 -3.79 6.62 12.05
CA GLY A 282 -2.39 6.66 12.42
C GLY A 282 -2.03 7.68 13.50
N VAL A 283 -2.91 8.65 13.81
CA VAL A 283 -2.62 9.72 14.79
C VAL A 283 -3.62 9.70 15.94
N CYS A 284 -3.28 10.41 17.01
CA CYS A 284 -4.15 10.60 18.17
C CYS A 284 -4.80 11.98 18.08
N GLU A 285 -5.96 12.13 18.69
CA GLU A 285 -6.44 13.45 19.10
C GLU A 285 -5.46 14.04 20.13
N GLU A 286 -5.12 15.32 19.98
CA GLU A 286 -4.29 16.07 20.93
C GLU A 286 -5.15 16.95 21.86
N LYS A 287 -6.25 17.50 21.31
CA LYS A 287 -7.27 18.24 22.06
C LYS A 287 -8.58 18.33 21.24
N SER A 288 -9.67 18.63 21.93
CA SER A 288 -10.89 19.17 21.32
C SER A 288 -11.32 20.45 22.04
N GLU A 289 -11.98 21.37 21.32
CA GLU A 289 -12.57 22.58 21.90
C GLU A 289 -13.97 22.83 21.31
N PRO A 290 -14.92 23.36 22.09
CA PRO A 290 -16.19 23.81 21.53
C PRO A 290 -15.95 25.03 20.64
N ILE A 291 -16.70 25.11 19.55
CA ILE A 291 -16.69 26.25 18.63
C ILE A 291 -18.04 26.95 18.62
N MET A 292 -18.02 28.27 18.46
CA MET A 292 -19.23 29.06 18.24
C MET A 292 -19.93 28.55 16.99
N ASN A 293 -21.17 28.04 17.15
CA ASN A 293 -21.99 27.57 16.04
C ASN A 293 -23.21 28.48 15.87
N VAL A 294 -23.31 29.07 14.67
CA VAL A 294 -24.32 30.08 14.33
C VAL A 294 -25.71 29.45 14.10
N PHE A 295 -25.79 28.12 14.04
CA PHE A 295 -27.02 27.32 13.96
C PHE A 295 -27.61 26.94 15.34
N GLY A 296 -27.08 27.50 16.43
CA GLY A 296 -27.65 27.34 17.78
C GLY A 296 -27.49 25.96 18.42
N LYS A 297 -26.58 25.11 17.91
CA LYS A 297 -26.25 23.78 18.44
C LYS A 297 -24.75 23.70 18.62
N THR A 298 -24.24 23.35 19.80
CA THR A 298 -22.80 23.28 20.03
C THR A 298 -22.11 22.23 19.15
N SER A 299 -20.96 22.63 18.60
CA SER A 299 -20.10 21.81 17.75
C SER A 299 -18.68 21.87 18.28
N HIS A 300 -17.88 20.86 17.97
CA HIS A 300 -16.52 20.73 18.48
C HIS A 300 -15.51 20.66 17.32
N ALA A 301 -14.37 21.33 17.51
CA ALA A 301 -13.18 21.19 16.67
C ALA A 301 -12.20 20.22 17.36
N TYR A 302 -12.00 19.05 16.75
CA TYR A 302 -11.11 17.99 17.21
C TYR A 302 -9.77 18.09 16.46
N TYR A 303 -8.67 18.34 17.19
CA TYR A 303 -7.34 18.56 16.63
C TYR A 303 -6.49 17.29 16.79
N TYR A 304 -5.90 16.81 15.69
CA TYR A 304 -5.11 15.57 15.69
C TYR A 304 -3.62 15.83 15.48
N SER A 305 -2.81 14.96 16.07
CA SER A 305 -1.36 15.03 15.93
C SER A 305 -0.92 14.92 14.46
N LYS A 306 0.27 15.45 14.17
CA LYS A 306 0.74 15.71 12.80
C LYS A 306 0.86 14.41 11.97
N LYS A 307 -0.14 14.12 11.15
CA LYS A 307 -0.15 12.99 10.21
C LYS A 307 0.77 13.32 9.03
N ARG A 308 1.82 12.52 8.81
CA ARG A 308 2.67 12.68 7.63
C ARG A 308 1.88 12.29 6.38
N ALA A 309 2.03 13.05 5.29
CA ALA A 309 1.34 12.77 4.04
C ALA A 309 1.71 11.37 3.51
N GLU A 310 0.72 10.60 3.10
CA GLU A 310 0.94 9.23 2.63
C GLU A 310 1.23 9.20 1.13
N ILE A 311 2.11 8.30 0.69
CA ILE A 311 2.39 8.06 -0.73
C ILE A 311 1.34 7.10 -1.31
N LEU A 312 0.94 7.30 -2.57
CA LEU A 312 0.04 6.41 -3.31
C LEU A 312 0.51 4.94 -3.27
N TYR A 313 -0.41 3.98 -3.41
CA TYR A 313 -0.07 2.56 -3.58
C TYR A 313 -0.85 1.88 -4.70
N THR A 314 -0.44 0.65 -5.03
CA THR A 314 -0.99 -0.22 -6.09
C THR A 314 -1.30 0.54 -7.39
N GLN A 315 -2.53 0.45 -7.90
CA GLN A 315 -2.89 0.93 -9.24
C GLN A 315 -2.75 2.45 -9.37
N LEU A 316 -3.13 3.23 -8.34
CA LEU A 316 -3.01 4.69 -8.40
C LEU A 316 -1.53 5.13 -8.45
N PHE A 317 -0.65 4.43 -7.72
CA PHE A 317 0.78 4.66 -7.83
C PHE A 317 1.30 4.26 -9.22
N ASP A 318 0.91 3.11 -9.75
CA ASP A 318 1.39 2.63 -11.05
C ASP A 318 0.86 3.47 -12.23
N ILE A 319 -0.27 4.18 -12.06
CA ILE A 319 -0.74 5.24 -12.99
C ILE A 319 0.15 6.49 -12.85
N ALA A 320 0.27 7.05 -11.65
CA ALA A 320 1.07 8.26 -11.41
C ALA A 320 2.55 8.07 -11.83
N ARG A 321 3.11 6.90 -11.55
CA ARG A 321 4.46 6.46 -11.94
C ARG A 321 4.74 6.65 -13.42
N LYS A 322 3.80 6.27 -14.30
CA LYS A 322 3.98 6.29 -15.76
C LYS A 322 4.20 7.70 -16.32
N LYS A 323 3.61 8.73 -15.68
CA LYS A 323 3.73 10.13 -16.10
C LYS A 323 4.93 10.86 -15.49
N ILE A 324 5.66 10.23 -14.57
CA ILE A 324 6.83 10.84 -13.91
C ILE A 324 8.10 10.38 -14.65
N ALA A 325 8.69 11.27 -15.46
CA ALA A 325 9.86 10.96 -16.27
C ALA A 325 11.05 10.44 -15.44
N THR A 326 11.36 11.09 -14.31
CA THR A 326 12.43 10.65 -13.41
C THR A 326 12.13 9.27 -12.80
N PRO A 327 13.08 8.31 -12.82
CA PRO A 327 12.94 7.06 -12.11
C PRO A 327 12.67 7.25 -10.61
N ILE A 328 11.52 6.75 -10.13
CA ILE A 328 11.07 6.78 -8.72
C ILE A 328 12.17 6.36 -7.73
N ALA A 329 12.97 5.37 -8.11
CA ALA A 329 14.02 4.82 -7.27
C ALA A 329 15.22 5.77 -7.05
N HIS A 330 15.37 6.78 -7.91
CA HIS A 330 16.40 7.82 -7.83
C HIS A 330 15.86 9.14 -7.22
N LEU A 331 14.57 9.21 -6.85
CA LEU A 331 14.02 10.38 -6.16
C LEU A 331 14.44 10.37 -4.69
N SER A 332 15.24 11.35 -4.29
CA SER A 332 15.59 11.62 -2.89
C SER A 332 15.26 13.05 -2.43
N ASP A 333 15.08 13.20 -1.12
CA ASP A 333 15.11 14.51 -0.46
C ASP A 333 16.55 15.02 -0.28
N LYS A 334 16.70 16.23 0.27
CA LYS A 334 18.01 16.83 0.59
C LYS A 334 18.80 16.11 1.69
N ASN A 335 18.20 15.14 2.38
CA ASN A 335 18.83 14.28 3.38
C ASN A 335 19.16 12.90 2.79
N GLY A 336 19.05 12.70 1.48
CA GLY A 336 19.27 11.41 0.82
C GLY A 336 18.18 10.35 1.09
N ASN A 337 17.08 10.71 1.77
CA ASN A 337 15.96 9.79 1.94
C ASN A 337 15.29 9.56 0.59
N THR A 338 15.28 8.32 0.10
CA THR A 338 14.44 7.90 -1.02
C THR A 338 12.98 7.68 -0.58
N LEU A 339 12.06 7.51 -1.53
CA LEU A 339 10.64 7.22 -1.21
C LEU A 339 10.45 5.97 -0.33
N LEU A 340 11.35 4.97 -0.37
CA LEU A 340 11.33 3.85 0.58
C LEU A 340 11.73 4.29 2.00
N HIS A 341 12.73 5.15 2.16
CA HIS A 341 13.07 5.72 3.47
C HIS A 341 11.88 6.51 4.03
N GLU A 342 11.19 7.31 3.22
CA GLU A 342 10.03 8.09 3.66
C GLU A 342 8.89 7.22 4.20
N VAL A 343 8.56 6.11 3.54
CA VAL A 343 7.52 5.16 3.98
C VAL A 343 7.92 4.38 5.25
N LEU A 344 9.22 4.26 5.55
CA LEU A 344 9.71 3.56 6.74
C LEU A 344 9.89 4.52 7.93
N LEU A 345 10.43 5.72 7.71
CA LEU A 345 10.55 6.80 8.69
C LEU A 345 9.20 7.26 9.27
N LEU A 346 8.08 6.93 8.63
CA LEU A 346 6.72 7.10 9.16
C LEU A 346 6.55 6.50 10.57
N GLU A 347 6.96 5.24 10.76
CA GLU A 347 6.63 4.49 11.98
C GLU A 347 7.60 4.72 13.13
N ILE A 348 8.91 4.89 12.85
CA ILE A 348 9.95 4.98 13.89
C ILE A 348 9.63 6.07 14.91
N LYS A 349 9.04 7.18 14.47
CA LYS A 349 8.71 8.33 15.32
C LYS A 349 7.36 8.20 16.03
N ASN A 350 6.47 7.33 15.56
CA ASN A 350 5.07 7.28 15.98
C ASN A 350 4.61 5.80 16.15
N SER A 351 5.04 5.14 17.22
CA SER A 351 4.70 3.72 17.51
C SER A 351 3.18 3.41 17.61
N LYS A 352 2.35 4.45 17.74
CA LYS A 352 0.87 4.35 17.75
C LYS A 352 0.25 4.25 16.34
N GLN A 353 0.96 4.49 15.23
CA GLN A 353 0.35 4.46 13.88
C GLN A 353 0.10 3.02 13.38
N ARG A 354 -1.11 2.48 13.57
CA ARG A 354 -1.53 1.22 12.93
C ARG A 354 -2.12 1.46 11.54
N GLY A 355 -1.28 1.88 10.59
CA GLY A 355 -1.66 2.10 9.19
C GLY A 355 -1.68 0.79 8.38
N ASN A 356 -2.86 0.19 8.19
CA ASN A 356 -3.07 -1.06 7.42
C ASN A 356 -2.53 -1.02 5.97
N HIS A 357 -2.23 0.18 5.47
CA HIS A 357 -1.82 0.46 4.09
C HIS A 357 -0.31 0.52 3.90
N ARG A 358 0.50 0.51 4.98
CA ARG A 358 1.97 0.59 4.85
C ARG A 358 2.57 -0.60 4.09
N LYS A 359 2.13 -1.83 4.36
CA LYS A 359 2.62 -3.00 3.60
C LYS A 359 2.31 -2.85 2.10
N LYS A 360 1.10 -2.36 1.76
CA LYS A 360 0.73 -2.02 0.37
C LYS A 360 1.68 -0.98 -0.23
N ARG A 361 2.03 0.10 0.49
CA ARG A 361 3.03 1.11 0.04
C ARG A 361 4.44 0.53 -0.16
N VAL A 362 4.97 -0.20 0.83
CA VAL A 362 6.31 -0.80 0.76
C VAL A 362 6.39 -1.80 -0.40
N ASP A 363 5.41 -2.70 -0.53
CA ASP A 363 5.33 -3.65 -1.64
C ASP A 363 5.15 -2.96 -3.00
N THR A 364 4.39 -1.85 -3.06
CA THR A 364 4.24 -1.06 -4.28
C THR A 364 5.59 -0.48 -4.72
N LEU A 365 6.28 0.23 -3.81
CA LEU A 365 7.55 0.90 -4.08
C LEU A 365 8.66 -0.10 -4.41
N LEU A 366 8.80 -1.19 -3.65
CA LEU A 366 9.84 -2.22 -3.86
C LEU A 366 9.87 -2.81 -5.27
N ARG A 367 8.74 -2.80 -6.00
CA ARG A 367 8.69 -3.26 -7.39
C ARG A 367 9.49 -2.36 -8.36
N HIS A 368 9.69 -1.09 -8.00
CA HIS A 368 10.34 -0.06 -8.82
C HIS A 368 11.81 0.19 -8.47
N PHE A 369 12.34 -0.40 -7.39
CA PHE A 369 13.75 -0.33 -7.02
C PHE A 369 14.55 -1.53 -7.57
N ASP A 370 15.82 -1.27 -7.87
CA ASP A 370 16.81 -2.22 -8.41
C ASP A 370 17.95 -2.49 -7.40
N ARG A 371 18.96 -3.25 -7.82
CA ARG A 371 20.13 -3.61 -6.99
C ARG A 371 21.02 -2.41 -6.61
N THR A 372 20.96 -1.30 -7.33
CA THR A 372 21.76 -0.10 -7.03
C THR A 372 21.00 0.84 -6.08
N THR A 373 19.80 1.26 -6.47
CA THR A 373 18.96 2.23 -5.75
C THR A 373 18.45 1.72 -4.40
N ILE A 374 18.17 0.42 -4.24
CA ILE A 374 17.73 -0.13 -2.95
C ILE A 374 18.82 -0.06 -1.87
N ASN A 375 20.06 0.24 -2.27
CA ASN A 375 21.23 0.37 -1.41
C ASN A 375 21.66 1.82 -1.15
N GLN A 376 20.93 2.82 -1.69
CA GLN A 376 21.21 4.22 -1.41
C GLN A 376 21.12 4.50 0.09
N GLN A 377 22.14 5.15 0.64
CA GLN A 377 22.19 5.58 2.03
C GLN A 377 21.65 7.02 2.18
N ASN A 378 20.90 7.28 3.24
CA ASN A 378 20.52 8.64 3.63
C ASN A 378 21.65 9.34 4.43
N ALA A 379 21.38 10.56 4.91
CA ALA A 379 22.34 11.39 5.65
C ALA A 379 22.82 10.78 6.99
N ALA A 380 22.11 9.79 7.55
CA ALA A 380 22.53 9.01 8.72
C ALA A 380 23.35 7.76 8.34
N GLY A 381 23.51 7.49 7.05
CA GLY A 381 24.11 6.26 6.51
C GLY A 381 23.12 5.07 6.49
N ASP A 382 21.88 5.25 6.92
CA ASP A 382 20.89 4.17 6.90
C ASP A 382 20.45 3.92 5.45
N THR A 383 20.39 2.65 5.05
CA THR A 383 19.70 2.23 3.81
C THR A 383 18.24 1.90 4.10
N PRO A 384 17.37 1.70 3.08
CA PRO A 384 15.99 1.25 3.29
C PRO A 384 15.89 -0.04 4.13
N LEU A 385 16.86 -0.96 4.03
CA LEU A 385 16.87 -2.18 4.82
C LEU A 385 17.16 -1.95 6.31
N HIS A 386 17.99 -0.96 6.66
CA HIS A 386 18.23 -0.60 8.07
C HIS A 386 16.91 -0.15 8.73
N LEU A 387 16.22 0.81 8.11
CA LEU A 387 14.94 1.32 8.59
C LEU A 387 13.82 0.25 8.54
N ALA A 388 13.87 -0.67 7.57
CA ALA A 388 12.92 -1.76 7.46
C ALA A 388 13.03 -2.72 8.66
N ILE A 389 14.24 -3.00 9.16
CA ILE A 389 14.44 -3.85 10.35
C ILE A 389 13.86 -3.22 11.62
N GLU A 390 13.93 -1.89 11.76
CA GLU A 390 13.35 -1.19 12.91
C GLU A 390 11.81 -1.24 12.90
N THR A 391 11.18 -1.34 11.72
CA THR A 391 9.73 -1.04 11.54
C THR A 391 8.88 -2.18 10.95
N VAL A 392 9.41 -3.03 10.07
CA VAL A 392 8.67 -4.13 9.44
C VAL A 392 8.49 -5.26 10.44
N LYS A 393 7.22 -5.65 10.68
CA LYS A 393 6.87 -6.85 11.47
C LYS A 393 6.71 -8.11 10.61
N ASP A 394 6.41 -7.96 9.31
CA ASP A 394 6.28 -9.08 8.38
C ASP A 394 7.64 -9.51 7.80
N GLU A 395 8.13 -10.66 8.28
CA GLU A 395 9.36 -11.31 7.86
C GLU A 395 9.49 -11.42 6.33
N ASN A 396 8.37 -11.68 5.64
CA ASN A 396 8.35 -11.90 4.20
C ASN A 396 8.58 -10.58 3.44
N THR A 397 8.22 -9.43 4.03
CA THR A 397 8.53 -8.11 3.48
C THR A 397 10.03 -7.80 3.58
N LEU A 398 10.72 -8.19 4.66
CA LEU A 398 12.18 -8.08 4.74
C LEU A 398 12.90 -8.90 3.65
N ILE A 399 12.40 -10.11 3.37
CA ILE A 399 12.93 -10.96 2.29
C ILE A 399 12.76 -10.32 0.90
N LYS A 400 11.73 -9.50 0.66
CA LYS A 400 11.59 -8.77 -0.61
C LYS A 400 12.70 -7.75 -0.83
N PHE A 401 13.18 -7.05 0.21
CA PHE A 401 14.36 -6.18 0.09
C PHE A 401 15.59 -6.98 -0.33
N LEU A 402 15.80 -8.15 0.26
CA LEU A 402 16.95 -9.02 -0.03
C LEU A 402 16.87 -9.60 -1.46
N VAL A 403 15.72 -10.09 -1.90
CA VAL A 403 15.51 -10.55 -3.28
C VAL A 403 15.71 -9.42 -4.31
N ARG A 404 15.44 -8.17 -3.92
CA ARG A 404 15.73 -6.97 -4.72
C ARG A 404 17.20 -6.52 -4.69
N GLY A 405 18.04 -7.14 -3.87
CA GLY A 405 19.49 -6.90 -3.78
C GLY A 405 19.95 -5.95 -2.67
N ALA A 406 19.14 -5.75 -1.62
CA ALA A 406 19.56 -4.97 -0.46
C ALA A 406 20.72 -5.65 0.29
N LYS A 407 21.89 -5.00 0.28
CA LYS A 407 23.15 -5.51 0.82
C LYS A 407 23.12 -5.54 2.34
N LEU A 408 23.45 -6.71 2.89
CA LEU A 408 23.55 -6.94 4.33
C LEU A 408 24.82 -6.34 4.99
N THR A 409 25.79 -5.85 4.18
CA THR A 409 27.12 -5.42 4.65
C THR A 409 27.35 -3.91 4.64
N ILE A 410 26.43 -3.11 4.10
CA ILE A 410 26.53 -1.64 4.20
C ILE A 410 26.38 -1.26 5.66
N LYS A 411 27.28 -0.41 6.17
CA LYS A 411 27.23 0.13 7.54
C LYS A 411 26.73 1.57 7.52
N ASN A 412 25.84 1.92 8.43
CA ASN A 412 25.43 3.31 8.66
C ASN A 412 26.52 4.11 9.39
N LYS A 413 26.30 5.43 9.61
CA LYS A 413 27.28 6.29 10.30
C LYS A 413 27.52 5.95 11.78
N LYS A 414 26.78 4.96 12.33
CA LYS A 414 26.98 4.40 13.68
C LYS A 414 27.82 3.11 13.63
N GLY A 415 28.37 2.74 12.47
CA GLY A 415 29.13 1.50 12.25
C GLY A 415 28.28 0.23 12.22
N LEU A 416 26.95 0.34 12.25
CA LEU A 416 26.04 -0.80 12.32
C LEU A 416 25.67 -1.27 10.91
N SER A 417 25.78 -2.57 10.67
CA SER A 417 25.12 -3.26 9.55
C SER A 417 23.61 -3.37 9.83
N PRO A 418 22.79 -3.77 8.83
CA PRO A 418 21.41 -4.20 9.06
C PRO A 418 21.27 -5.22 10.20
N LEU A 419 22.20 -6.19 10.31
CA LEU A 419 22.21 -7.18 11.41
C LEU A 419 22.56 -6.53 12.76
N GLY A 420 23.53 -5.62 12.79
CA GLY A 420 23.87 -4.80 13.96
C GLY A 420 22.70 -3.92 14.45
N VAL A 421 21.84 -3.46 13.53
CA VAL A 421 20.58 -2.79 13.89
C VAL A 421 19.61 -3.76 14.56
N ILE A 422 19.48 -5.02 14.13
CA ILE A 422 18.63 -6.01 14.85
C ILE A 422 19.09 -6.15 16.30
N TYR A 423 20.40 -6.38 16.54
CA TYR A 423 20.97 -6.45 17.89
C TYR A 423 20.67 -5.20 18.71
N LYS A 424 20.89 -4.00 18.16
CA LYS A 424 20.61 -2.74 18.86
C LYS A 424 19.12 -2.55 19.20
N THR A 425 18.20 -3.03 18.37
CA THR A 425 16.75 -2.98 18.67
C THR A 425 16.29 -3.99 19.73
N GLN A 426 17.19 -4.83 20.26
CA GLN A 426 16.91 -5.90 21.25
C GLN A 426 15.89 -6.97 20.79
N LYS A 427 15.50 -6.97 19.50
CA LYS A 427 14.53 -7.92 18.91
C LYS A 427 15.18 -9.30 18.67
N LYS A 428 15.56 -10.02 19.73
CA LYS A 428 16.25 -11.33 19.63
C LYS A 428 15.50 -12.34 18.75
N SER A 429 14.17 -12.37 18.83
CA SER A 429 13.32 -13.21 17.96
C SER A 429 13.48 -12.88 16.46
N LEU A 430 13.64 -11.60 16.12
CA LEU A 430 13.83 -11.15 14.73
C LEU A 430 15.16 -11.64 14.14
N ILE A 431 16.21 -11.85 14.95
CA ILE A 431 17.48 -12.44 14.50
C ILE A 431 17.25 -13.88 14.02
N THR A 432 16.60 -14.69 14.86
CA THR A 432 16.23 -16.08 14.55
C THR A 432 15.37 -16.15 13.29
N THR A 433 14.32 -15.33 13.21
CA THR A 433 13.45 -15.16 12.03
C THR A 433 14.24 -14.82 10.76
N PHE A 434 15.05 -13.76 10.80
CA PHE A 434 15.75 -13.22 9.65
C PHE A 434 16.80 -14.20 9.12
N CYS A 435 17.54 -14.82 10.05
CA CYS A 435 18.49 -15.88 9.72
C CYS A 435 17.77 -17.12 9.16
N ASN A 436 16.68 -17.59 9.77
CA ASN A 436 15.89 -18.73 9.27
C ASN A 436 15.39 -18.49 7.83
N LYS A 437 14.90 -17.29 7.53
CA LYS A 437 14.42 -16.95 6.17
C LYS A 437 15.55 -16.82 5.16
N LEU A 438 16.75 -16.38 5.57
CA LEU A 438 17.96 -16.44 4.73
C LEU A 438 18.40 -17.89 4.47
N MET A 439 18.47 -18.71 5.52
CA MET A 439 18.85 -20.13 5.46
C MET A 439 17.91 -20.98 4.60
N ASN A 440 16.63 -20.63 4.55
CA ASN A 440 15.61 -21.40 3.81
C ASN A 440 15.31 -20.83 2.41
N ASN A 441 16.04 -19.80 1.96
CA ASN A 441 15.79 -19.14 0.67
C ASN A 441 17.06 -19.03 -0.18
N ARG A 442 17.33 -20.07 -0.98
CA ARG A 442 18.48 -20.13 -1.91
C ARG A 442 18.57 -18.93 -2.86
N LYS A 443 17.43 -18.37 -3.31
CA LYS A 443 17.38 -17.17 -4.17
C LYS A 443 17.81 -15.89 -3.44
N ALA A 444 17.61 -15.81 -2.13
CA ALA A 444 18.14 -14.74 -1.29
C ALA A 444 19.59 -14.99 -0.86
N TYR A 445 19.96 -16.26 -0.59
CA TYR A 445 21.33 -16.64 -0.21
C TYR A 445 22.35 -16.36 -1.32
N LEU A 446 22.14 -16.87 -2.53
CA LEU A 446 23.18 -16.93 -3.57
C LEU A 446 23.75 -15.54 -3.95
N PRO A 447 22.95 -14.46 -4.13
CA PRO A 447 23.48 -13.12 -4.36
C PRO A 447 24.25 -12.53 -3.16
N HIS A 448 24.05 -13.06 -1.95
CA HIS A 448 24.59 -12.55 -0.70
C HIS A 448 25.62 -13.49 -0.05
N ARG A 449 26.04 -14.59 -0.70
CA ARG A 449 26.90 -15.63 -0.08
C ARG A 449 28.16 -15.08 0.60
N PHE A 450 28.86 -14.14 -0.03
CA PHE A 450 30.03 -13.46 0.55
C PHE A 450 29.66 -12.53 1.72
N ALA A 451 28.52 -11.84 1.65
CA ALA A 451 28.01 -10.98 2.72
C ALA A 451 27.60 -11.81 3.95
N ILE A 452 26.84 -12.89 3.75
CA ILE A 452 26.43 -13.83 4.80
C ILE A 452 27.67 -14.45 5.46
N PHE A 453 28.66 -14.89 4.67
CA PHE A 453 29.94 -15.42 5.16
C PHE A 453 30.71 -14.43 6.04
N ALA A 454 30.72 -13.14 5.70
CA ALA A 454 31.31 -12.10 6.53
C ALA A 454 30.51 -11.87 7.83
N LEU A 455 29.18 -11.85 7.74
CA LEU A 455 28.28 -11.59 8.88
C LEU A 455 28.20 -12.74 9.89
N LEU A 456 28.74 -13.92 9.59
CA LEU A 456 28.89 -15.01 10.56
C LEU A 456 29.72 -14.61 11.80
N SER A 457 30.57 -13.59 11.73
CA SER A 457 31.23 -13.03 12.93
C SER A 457 30.36 -12.04 13.71
N GLU A 458 29.37 -11.39 13.07
CA GLU A 458 28.42 -10.50 13.75
C GLU A 458 27.28 -11.29 14.44
N ILE A 459 27.01 -12.55 14.06
CA ILE A 459 26.06 -13.42 14.77
C ILE A 459 26.64 -13.89 16.12
N GLN A 460 25.97 -13.50 17.21
CA GLN A 460 26.31 -13.84 18.60
C GLN A 460 25.75 -15.22 19.01
N GLU A 461 24.53 -15.55 18.58
CA GLU A 461 23.85 -16.78 18.99
C GLU A 461 24.43 -18.03 18.31
N ILE A 462 25.22 -18.80 19.06
CA ILE A 462 25.85 -20.05 18.60
C ILE A 462 24.87 -21.02 17.88
N PRO A 463 23.62 -21.24 18.36
CA PRO A 463 22.68 -22.12 17.65
C PRO A 463 22.25 -21.59 16.28
N ILE A 464 22.06 -20.27 16.14
CA ILE A 464 21.70 -19.64 14.86
C ILE A 464 22.89 -19.69 13.91
N LYS A 465 24.09 -19.38 14.40
CA LYS A 465 25.36 -19.44 13.67
C LYS A 465 25.66 -20.85 13.13
N ARG A 466 25.46 -21.89 13.95
CA ARG A 466 25.61 -23.30 13.54
C ARG A 466 24.62 -23.66 12.43
N LYS A 467 23.34 -23.29 12.57
CA LYS A 467 22.34 -23.51 11.50
C LYS A 467 22.73 -22.77 10.21
N MET A 468 23.17 -21.51 10.31
CA MET A 468 23.55 -20.67 9.16
C MET A 468 24.72 -21.27 8.38
N ILE A 469 25.72 -21.81 9.08
CA ILE A 469 26.86 -22.48 8.45
C ILE A 469 26.42 -23.75 7.71
N ASN A 470 25.60 -24.60 8.34
CA ASN A 470 25.09 -25.83 7.72
C ASN A 470 24.26 -25.53 6.46
N ALA A 471 23.35 -24.55 6.51
CA ALA A 471 22.50 -24.16 5.39
C ALA A 471 23.33 -23.51 4.25
N ALA A 472 24.24 -22.60 4.59
CA ALA A 472 25.14 -21.97 3.62
C ALA A 472 26.03 -22.99 2.89
N LEU A 473 26.58 -23.97 3.63
CA LEU A 473 27.38 -25.03 3.04
C LEU A 473 26.52 -25.93 2.14
N SER A 474 25.34 -26.33 2.61
CA SER A 474 24.39 -27.14 1.81
C SER A 474 24.01 -26.45 0.50
N PHE A 475 23.84 -25.11 0.52
CA PHE A 475 23.59 -24.33 -0.70
C PHE A 475 24.82 -24.29 -1.61
N GLU A 476 26.01 -23.92 -1.13
CA GLU A 476 27.23 -23.90 -1.97
C GLU A 476 27.51 -25.28 -2.60
N LEU A 477 27.43 -26.36 -1.82
CA LEU A 477 27.58 -27.74 -2.32
C LEU A 477 26.44 -28.17 -3.27
N SER A 478 25.40 -27.36 -3.46
CA SER A 478 24.32 -27.56 -4.44
C SER A 478 24.42 -26.66 -5.67
N GLU A 479 25.40 -25.76 -5.74
CA GLU A 479 25.59 -24.86 -6.88
C GLU A 479 26.34 -25.51 -8.05
N LYS A 480 26.07 -25.03 -9.27
CA LYS A 480 26.89 -25.35 -10.46
C LYS A 480 28.26 -24.65 -10.45
N ARG A 481 28.41 -23.59 -9.64
CA ARG A 481 29.65 -22.81 -9.46
C ARG A 481 29.88 -22.48 -7.97
N PRO A 482 30.23 -23.50 -7.15
CA PRO A 482 30.61 -23.32 -5.75
C PRO A 482 31.87 -22.47 -5.59
N VAL A 483 32.01 -21.75 -4.47
CA VAL A 483 33.21 -20.97 -4.16
C VAL A 483 34.02 -21.65 -3.06
N GLU A 484 35.17 -22.19 -3.45
CA GLU A 484 36.15 -22.87 -2.58
C GLU A 484 36.44 -22.09 -1.28
N LYS A 485 36.73 -20.78 -1.41
CA LYS A 485 37.03 -19.88 -0.28
C LYS A 485 35.86 -19.76 0.72
N ILE A 486 34.61 -19.85 0.25
CA ILE A 486 33.43 -19.88 1.11
C ILE A 486 33.32 -21.24 1.79
N ILE A 487 33.40 -22.34 1.05
CA ILE A 487 33.31 -23.71 1.59
C ILE A 487 34.34 -23.93 2.72
N ILE A 488 35.63 -23.66 2.46
CA ILE A 488 36.69 -23.83 3.45
C ILE A 488 36.47 -22.92 4.66
N GLY A 489 36.07 -21.67 4.45
CA GLY A 489 35.83 -20.72 5.55
C GLY A 489 34.51 -20.93 6.30
N LEU A 490 33.57 -21.72 5.76
CA LEU A 490 32.40 -22.23 6.47
C LEU A 490 32.80 -23.42 7.34
N LEU A 491 33.55 -24.38 6.79
CA LEU A 491 34.09 -25.52 7.55
C LEU A 491 34.97 -25.05 8.71
N LYS A 492 35.91 -24.11 8.47
CA LYS A 492 36.75 -23.48 9.52
C LYS A 492 35.97 -22.70 10.60
N ARG A 493 34.69 -22.39 10.39
CA ARG A 493 33.81 -21.75 11.40
C ARG A 493 32.78 -22.71 11.99
N ALA A 494 32.68 -23.94 11.50
CA ALA A 494 31.74 -24.93 12.00
C ALA A 494 32.16 -25.39 13.41
N TYR A 495 31.19 -25.54 14.31
CA TYR A 495 31.43 -25.99 15.68
C TYR A 495 32.02 -27.41 15.74
N ASN A 496 31.63 -28.28 14.81
CA ASN A 496 32.27 -29.57 14.57
C ASN A 496 32.50 -29.74 13.06
N PRO A 497 33.70 -29.41 12.54
CA PRO A 497 34.00 -29.49 11.11
C PRO A 497 34.05 -30.95 10.63
N ARG A 498 34.55 -31.89 11.45
CA ARG A 498 34.64 -33.32 11.08
C ARG A 498 33.27 -33.91 10.77
N GLN A 499 32.28 -33.72 11.66
CA GLN A 499 30.91 -34.17 11.42
C GLN A 499 30.30 -33.51 10.17
N LEU A 500 30.55 -32.21 9.96
CA LEU A 500 30.00 -31.49 8.82
C LEU A 500 30.65 -31.92 7.48
N ILE A 501 31.91 -32.38 7.51
CA ILE A 501 32.57 -33.02 6.38
C ILE A 501 31.95 -34.39 6.10
N ILE A 502 31.79 -35.24 7.13
CA ILE A 502 31.18 -36.58 7.00
C ILE A 502 29.77 -36.48 6.39
N ASN A 503 28.93 -35.57 6.89
CA ASN A 503 27.56 -35.33 6.39
C ASN A 503 27.48 -34.92 4.91
N HIS A 504 28.60 -34.52 4.29
CA HIS A 504 28.68 -34.08 2.90
C HIS A 504 29.85 -34.72 2.12
N GLN A 505 30.38 -35.85 2.61
CA GLN A 505 31.68 -36.39 2.23
C GLN A 505 31.82 -36.63 0.72
N SER A 506 30.89 -37.35 0.10
CA SER A 506 30.91 -37.66 -1.34
C SER A 506 31.01 -36.39 -2.21
N LYS A 507 30.30 -35.34 -1.84
CA LYS A 507 30.30 -34.06 -2.57
C LYS A 507 31.55 -33.23 -2.31
N LEU A 508 32.05 -33.20 -1.07
CA LEU A 508 33.29 -32.51 -0.72
C LEU A 508 34.51 -33.16 -1.39
N LEU A 509 34.55 -34.50 -1.46
CA LEU A 509 35.59 -35.24 -2.20
C LEU A 509 35.50 -34.97 -3.71
N ALA A 510 34.30 -34.98 -4.29
CA ALA A 510 34.10 -34.65 -5.70
C ALA A 510 34.59 -33.23 -6.05
N LEU A 511 34.29 -32.22 -5.23
CA LEU A 511 34.82 -30.86 -5.41
C LEU A 511 36.35 -30.82 -5.25
N ALA A 512 36.89 -31.52 -4.26
CA ALA A 512 38.33 -31.54 -3.97
C ALA A 512 39.19 -32.16 -5.09
N SER A 513 38.59 -32.87 -6.06
CA SER A 513 39.30 -33.29 -7.27
C SER A 513 39.82 -32.10 -8.11
N TYR A 514 39.11 -30.96 -8.09
CA TYR A 514 39.46 -29.74 -8.83
C TYR A 514 39.53 -28.47 -7.95
N MET A 515 39.47 -28.61 -6.63
CA MET A 515 39.62 -27.53 -5.64
C MET A 515 40.85 -27.80 -4.75
N PRO A 516 42.05 -27.30 -5.11
CA PRO A 516 43.31 -27.68 -4.45
C PRO A 516 43.41 -27.26 -2.97
N SER A 517 42.87 -26.10 -2.62
CA SER A 517 42.84 -25.61 -1.24
C SER A 517 41.87 -26.43 -0.38
N LEU A 518 40.75 -26.88 -0.97
CA LEU A 518 39.79 -27.76 -0.32
C LEU A 518 40.39 -29.14 -0.10
N LYS A 519 41.05 -29.71 -1.12
CA LYS A 519 41.80 -30.97 -1.01
C LYS A 519 42.81 -30.92 0.13
N ARG A 520 43.67 -29.89 0.17
CA ARG A 520 44.65 -29.68 1.24
C ARG A 520 43.99 -29.52 2.62
N TYR A 521 42.83 -28.84 2.70
CA TYR A 521 42.09 -28.72 3.95
C TYR A 521 41.51 -30.06 4.43
N LEU A 522 40.94 -30.88 3.55
CA LEU A 522 40.38 -32.20 3.90
C LEU A 522 41.47 -33.21 4.31
N ILE A 523 42.65 -33.17 3.67
CA ILE A 523 43.84 -33.92 4.09
C ILE A 523 44.24 -33.50 5.51
N ASN A 524 44.37 -32.20 5.77
CA ASN A 524 44.72 -31.67 7.10
C ASN A 524 43.66 -31.92 8.19
N GLN A 525 42.44 -32.38 7.85
CA GLN A 525 41.42 -32.82 8.81
C GLN A 525 41.46 -34.33 9.12
N GLN A 526 42.36 -35.08 8.47
CA GLN A 526 42.51 -36.54 8.54
C GLN A 526 41.31 -37.32 7.95
N ILE A 527 40.61 -36.73 6.97
CA ILE A 527 39.43 -37.35 6.32
C ILE A 527 39.69 -37.69 4.83
N TYR A 528 40.72 -37.12 4.22
CA TYR A 528 41.11 -37.42 2.83
C TYR A 528 42.27 -38.42 2.81
N THR A 529 41.96 -39.72 2.85
CA THR A 529 42.92 -40.77 2.48
C THR A 529 43.11 -40.74 0.96
N GLY A 530 44.36 -40.65 0.51
CA GLY A 530 44.70 -40.49 -0.90
C GLY A 530 44.65 -41.81 -1.67
N GLN A 531 43.45 -42.34 -1.97
CA GLN A 531 43.32 -43.43 -2.94
C GLN A 531 43.44 -42.90 -4.38
N THR A 532 44.69 -42.80 -4.85
CA THR A 532 44.99 -43.29 -6.20
C THR A 532 44.79 -44.82 -6.21
N SER A 533 44.44 -45.36 -7.38
CA SER A 533 43.99 -46.74 -7.57
C SER A 533 44.99 -47.82 -7.14
N SER A 534 44.67 -48.55 -6.07
CA SER A 534 45.01 -49.98 -5.92
C SER A 534 44.06 -50.66 -4.92
N ILE A 535 43.63 -51.88 -5.25
CA ILE A 535 42.89 -52.77 -4.34
C ILE A 535 43.91 -53.72 -3.71
N PRO A 536 43.90 -53.88 -2.37
CA PRO A 536 44.27 -55.14 -1.74
C PRO A 536 43.02 -55.79 -1.15
N ILE A 537 42.69 -56.99 -1.64
CA ILE A 537 41.74 -57.87 -0.95
C ILE A 537 42.49 -58.48 0.23
N LEU A 538 42.01 -58.26 1.46
CA LEU A 538 42.53 -58.95 2.63
C LEU A 538 41.48 -59.95 3.12
N PHE A 539 41.72 -61.23 2.86
CA PHE A 539 40.90 -62.33 3.39
C PHE A 539 41.00 -62.38 4.92
N LYS A 540 39.86 -62.69 5.57
CA LYS A 540 39.85 -63.31 6.90
C LYS A 540 39.51 -64.80 6.74
N PRO A 541 40.24 -65.73 7.38
CA PRO A 541 39.83 -67.12 7.45
C PRO A 541 38.74 -67.34 8.53
N ASN A 542 37.82 -68.24 8.20
CA ASN A 542 36.99 -69.13 9.03
C ASN A 542 36.44 -68.63 10.38
N GLN A 543 35.11 -68.57 10.47
CA GLN A 543 34.36 -69.67 11.11
C GLN A 543 32.96 -69.79 10.48
N GLU A 544 32.29 -70.93 10.69
CA GLU A 544 31.20 -71.44 9.84
C GLU A 544 29.78 -71.02 10.30
N ILE A 545 28.81 -71.11 9.39
CA ILE A 545 27.61 -71.96 9.50
C ILE A 545 26.85 -71.99 8.15
N ASP A 546 26.12 -73.07 7.93
CA ASP A 546 25.64 -73.71 6.70
C ASP A 546 24.90 -72.93 5.59
N THR A 547 24.87 -73.62 4.44
CA THR A 547 24.06 -73.38 3.23
C THR A 547 22.53 -73.42 3.50
N VAL A 548 21.63 -72.96 2.61
CA VAL A 548 21.24 -73.59 1.32
C VAL A 548 21.00 -72.57 0.18
N GLN A 549 21.09 -73.07 -1.06
CA GLN A 549 21.15 -72.38 -2.36
C GLN A 549 19.79 -71.87 -2.90
N SER A 550 19.84 -70.93 -3.87
CA SER A 550 19.14 -70.98 -5.20
C SER A 550 19.06 -69.58 -5.87
N THR A 551 19.30 -69.33 -7.17
CA THR A 551 20.00 -70.05 -8.26
C THR A 551 20.46 -69.04 -9.36
N LEU A 552 21.52 -69.39 -10.12
CA LEU A 552 21.74 -69.28 -11.59
C LEU A 552 20.73 -68.44 -12.44
N LYS A 553 21.04 -67.65 -13.50
CA LYS A 553 22.15 -67.41 -14.50
C LYS A 553 21.84 -66.05 -15.21
N HIS A 554 22.56 -65.39 -16.13
CA HIS A 554 23.91 -65.37 -16.79
C HIS A 554 24.16 -63.85 -17.17
N LYS A 555 25.14 -63.30 -17.93
CA LYS A 555 26.03 -63.64 -19.08
C LYS A 555 25.33 -63.73 -20.46
N TRP A 556 25.91 -63.34 -21.62
CA TRP A 556 27.30 -62.96 -21.97
C TRP A 556 27.52 -61.50 -22.46
N ILE A 557 28.17 -61.25 -23.62
CA ILE A 557 29.28 -60.25 -23.69
C ILE A 557 29.67 -59.75 -25.11
N PHE A 558 30.37 -58.60 -25.19
CA PHE A 558 31.14 -58.01 -26.33
C PHE A 558 30.31 -57.52 -27.57
N LYS A 559 30.78 -56.69 -28.52
CA LYS A 559 32.04 -55.93 -28.88
C LYS A 559 31.61 -54.74 -29.81
N GLU A 560 32.38 -53.75 -30.29
CA GLU A 560 33.75 -53.19 -30.15
C GLU A 560 33.73 -51.67 -30.58
N VAL A 561 34.89 -51.00 -30.79
CA VAL A 561 35.03 -49.60 -31.27
C VAL A 561 36.26 -49.43 -32.19
N PRO A 562 36.19 -48.65 -33.29
CA PRO A 562 37.35 -48.03 -33.94
C PRO A 562 37.49 -46.51 -33.64
N ARG A 563 38.67 -45.93 -33.88
CA ARG A 563 39.03 -44.54 -33.52
C ARG A 563 39.51 -43.73 -34.75
N GLN A 564 39.36 -42.40 -34.67
CA GLN A 564 40.32 -41.36 -35.12
C GLN A 564 39.75 -40.00 -34.64
N GLN A 565 40.42 -39.03 -34.00
CA GLN A 565 41.81 -38.61 -33.78
C GLN A 565 42.17 -37.30 -34.52
N ASP A 566 42.06 -36.21 -33.75
CA ASP A 566 42.71 -34.87 -33.75
C ASP A 566 43.36 -34.26 -35.01
N ILE A 567 43.16 -32.94 -35.19
CA ILE A 567 44.21 -31.89 -35.16
C ILE A 567 43.58 -30.47 -35.22
N ASP A 568 44.32 -29.45 -34.74
CA ASP A 568 44.00 -28.01 -34.71
C ASP A 568 43.92 -27.36 -36.15
N ASP A 569 43.59 -26.09 -36.42
CA ASP A 569 43.93 -24.85 -35.69
C ASP A 569 43.15 -23.59 -36.18
N LYS A 570 43.19 -22.52 -35.36
CA LYS A 570 43.04 -21.06 -35.60
C LYS A 570 42.15 -20.42 -36.72
N ASP A 571 41.28 -19.52 -36.24
CA ASP A 571 41.15 -18.07 -36.58
C ASP A 571 40.25 -17.48 -37.71
N ILE A 572 39.86 -16.22 -37.44
CA ILE A 572 39.52 -15.10 -38.36
C ILE A 572 38.09 -14.97 -38.99
N LEU A 573 37.32 -14.05 -38.37
CA LEU A 573 36.46 -12.98 -38.91
C LEU A 573 35.09 -13.19 -39.62
N LEU A 574 34.23 -12.20 -39.30
CA LEU A 574 33.11 -11.58 -40.03
C LEU A 574 31.88 -12.37 -40.52
N GLN A 575 30.74 -11.99 -39.92
CA GLN A 575 29.56 -11.41 -40.60
C GLN A 575 29.16 -11.95 -42.00
N ASN A 576 28.01 -12.60 -42.08
CA ASN A 576 26.74 -11.87 -42.36
C ASN A 576 25.50 -12.77 -42.22
N THR A 577 24.49 -12.30 -41.47
CA THR A 577 23.17 -12.95 -41.38
C THR A 577 22.12 -12.13 -42.12
N THR A 578 21.87 -12.46 -43.38
CA THR A 578 20.74 -11.91 -44.17
C THR A 578 19.49 -12.75 -43.94
N LEU A 579 18.51 -12.19 -43.22
CA LEU A 579 17.26 -12.87 -42.90
C LEU A 579 16.07 -11.97 -43.30
N LYS A 580 15.40 -12.32 -44.41
CA LYS A 580 14.10 -11.79 -44.83
C LYS A 580 13.18 -12.97 -45.14
N ILE A 581 12.17 -13.19 -44.30
CA ILE A 581 10.77 -12.75 -44.52
C ILE A 581 10.07 -13.50 -45.65
N ALA A 582 9.12 -14.36 -45.26
CA ALA A 582 7.88 -14.60 -46.00
C ALA A 582 6.77 -14.87 -44.98
N THR A 583 5.60 -14.25 -45.14
CA THR A 583 4.45 -14.34 -44.24
C THR A 583 3.22 -14.85 -44.97
N LEU A 584 2.55 -15.88 -44.45
CA LEU A 584 1.17 -16.30 -44.74
C LEU A 584 0.72 -17.28 -43.62
N GLY A 585 -0.56 -17.55 -43.38
CA GLY A 585 -1.73 -17.06 -44.12
C GLY A 585 -3.10 -17.40 -43.52
N GLY A 586 -3.18 -18.11 -42.40
CA GLY A 586 -4.42 -18.34 -41.62
C GLY A 586 -5.30 -19.52 -42.05
N LEU A 587 -6.55 -19.47 -41.55
CA LEU A 587 -7.74 -20.30 -41.83
C LEU A 587 -8.02 -21.62 -41.06
N VAL A 588 -9.32 -21.73 -40.73
CA VAL A 588 -10.18 -22.83 -40.23
C VAL A 588 -9.90 -23.53 -38.88
N SER A 589 -11.00 -23.74 -38.15
CA SER A 589 -11.16 -24.69 -37.05
C SER A 589 -12.17 -25.79 -37.44
N PRO A 590 -12.34 -26.85 -36.64
CA PRO A 590 -13.68 -27.05 -36.07
C PRO A 590 -13.68 -27.55 -34.60
N ARG A 591 -14.88 -27.81 -34.05
CA ARG A 591 -15.13 -28.21 -32.66
C ARG A 591 -15.23 -29.73 -32.48
N ILE A 592 -14.69 -30.26 -31.36
CA ILE A 592 -15.10 -31.49 -30.65
C ILE A 592 -14.43 -31.52 -29.25
N GLY A 593 -14.94 -32.17 -28.20
CA GLY A 593 -16.25 -32.80 -28.04
C GLY A 593 -16.36 -33.73 -26.82
N ILE A 594 -17.36 -33.49 -25.95
CA ILE A 594 -17.87 -34.40 -24.89
C ILE A 594 -16.91 -34.67 -23.68
N ALA A 595 -17.46 -35.16 -22.57
CA ALA A 595 -16.90 -35.09 -21.21
C ALA A 595 -16.84 -36.45 -20.46
N ALA A 596 -16.21 -36.44 -19.28
CA ALA A 596 -16.42 -37.35 -18.13
C ALA A 596 -15.99 -38.84 -18.26
N ALA A 597 -15.61 -39.57 -17.20
CA ALA A 597 -15.17 -39.19 -15.84
C ALA A 597 -14.54 -40.40 -15.06
N LEU A 598 -13.93 -40.09 -13.90
CA LEU A 598 -13.84 -40.90 -12.66
C LEU A 598 -12.97 -42.17 -12.51
N THR A 599 -12.27 -42.20 -11.36
CA THR A 599 -11.68 -43.28 -10.51
C THR A 599 -10.14 -43.25 -10.40
N GLY A 600 -9.51 -43.38 -9.20
CA GLY A 600 -10.05 -43.26 -7.83
C GLY A 600 -9.03 -43.49 -6.68
N LEU A 601 -9.28 -42.85 -5.52
CA LEU A 601 -8.96 -43.24 -4.12
C LEU A 601 -7.50 -43.27 -3.53
N GLY A 602 -7.41 -42.99 -2.21
CA GLY A 602 -6.23 -43.06 -1.32
C GLY A 602 -5.71 -41.68 -0.83
N LEU A 603 -5.98 -41.11 0.37
CA LEU A 603 -5.92 -41.54 1.80
C LEU A 603 -4.48 -41.68 2.34
N PHE A 604 -4.02 -41.21 3.53
CA PHE A 604 -4.52 -40.37 4.66
C PHE A 604 -3.29 -39.48 5.11
N ALA A 605 -3.35 -38.19 5.52
CA ALA A 605 -3.95 -37.49 6.68
C ALA A 605 -3.18 -37.53 8.02
N TYR A 606 -2.92 -36.35 8.62
CA TYR A 606 -3.12 -35.93 10.05
C TYR A 606 -2.57 -34.47 10.22
N SER A 607 -3.40 -33.48 10.62
CA SER A 607 -3.65 -32.96 12.00
C SER A 607 -2.51 -32.05 12.53
N THR A 608 -2.68 -31.04 13.40
CA THR A 608 -3.81 -30.46 14.19
C THR A 608 -3.46 -28.96 14.47
N TYR A 609 -4.23 -28.02 15.07
CA TYR A 609 -5.54 -27.95 15.75
C TYR A 609 -6.06 -26.48 15.79
N ASN A 610 -7.36 -26.28 16.09
CA ASN A 610 -8.06 -25.21 16.84
C ASN A 610 -7.54 -23.75 16.90
N ASN A 611 -8.41 -22.73 16.77
CA ASN A 611 -9.48 -22.49 17.75
C ASN A 611 -10.78 -21.85 17.19
N CYS A 612 -11.88 -21.99 17.93
CA CYS A 612 -13.25 -21.72 17.46
C CYS A 612 -13.93 -20.50 18.09
N GLN A 613 -14.92 -19.94 17.41
CA GLN A 613 -16.21 -19.54 18.01
C GLN A 613 -17.32 -19.53 16.94
N ALA A 614 -18.56 -19.77 17.36
CA ALA A 614 -19.66 -20.14 16.46
C ALA A 614 -20.74 -19.05 16.34
N VAL A 615 -21.49 -19.11 15.24
CA VAL A 615 -22.82 -18.50 15.08
C VAL A 615 -23.73 -19.57 14.50
N ASN A 616 -24.90 -19.79 15.10
CA ASN A 616 -25.79 -20.90 14.73
C ASN A 616 -26.63 -20.61 13.47
N SER A 617 -27.04 -21.71 12.82
CA SER A 617 -28.19 -21.82 11.91
C SER A 617 -29.51 -21.53 12.65
N GLY A 618 -30.66 -21.37 11.98
CA GLY A 618 -30.98 -21.46 10.55
C GLY A 618 -32.23 -20.60 10.24
N SER A 619 -33.03 -20.88 9.22
CA SER A 619 -33.04 -21.99 8.25
C SER A 619 -33.56 -21.51 6.89
N LEU A 620 -33.31 -22.28 5.81
CA LEU A 620 -33.95 -22.06 4.51
C LEU A 620 -35.29 -22.81 4.45
N LEU A 621 -36.25 -22.24 3.71
CA LEU A 621 -37.30 -22.98 3.03
C LEU A 621 -37.27 -22.63 1.54
N LEU A 622 -37.47 -23.64 0.69
CA LEU A 622 -37.50 -23.54 -0.77
C LEU A 622 -38.94 -23.43 -1.27
N SER A 623 -39.18 -22.60 -2.28
CA SER A 623 -40.21 -22.90 -3.30
C SER A 623 -40.05 -22.02 -4.56
N ASN A 624 -39.75 -22.71 -5.66
CA ASN A 624 -40.29 -22.58 -7.01
C ASN A 624 -40.65 -21.17 -7.56
N ASN A 625 -39.91 -20.74 -8.59
CA ASN A 625 -40.47 -19.91 -9.67
C ASN A 625 -41.50 -20.71 -10.48
N PRO A 626 -42.43 -20.02 -11.16
CA PRO A 626 -42.61 -20.28 -12.59
C PRO A 626 -42.34 -19.08 -13.51
N THR A 627 -42.17 -19.44 -14.78
CA THR A 627 -41.93 -18.69 -16.02
C THR A 627 -42.82 -17.48 -16.35
N PHE A 628 -42.23 -16.54 -17.10
CA PHE A 628 -42.80 -15.77 -18.23
C PHE A 628 -44.32 -15.54 -18.31
N ILE A 629 -44.73 -14.27 -18.26
CA ILE A 629 -44.90 -13.45 -19.48
C ILE A 629 -44.06 -12.18 -19.29
#